data_AF-A0A520QGN4-F1
#
_entry.id   AF-A0A520QGN4-F1
#
_cell.length_a   1.000
_cell.length_b   1.000
_cell.length_c   1.000
_cell.angle_alpha   90.00
_cell.angle_beta   90.00
_cell.angle_gamma   90.00
#
_symmetry.space_group_name_H-M   'P 1'
#
loop_
_entity.id
_entity.type
_entity.pdbx_description
1 polymer ?
#
loop_
_entity_poly.entity_id
_entity_poly.type
_entity_poly.pdbx_seq_one_letter_code
_entity_poly.pdbx_strand_id
1 'polypeptide(L)'
;MPDAIEPSHVAHPSDVAARAQQGATALTVSLYGARPPIHDFHAGEGDFARALATISAVRAHGLRAVVWTEVTRSNARSLRELPSLLRARGVARWVLAWPRAEGAGFTSTVPRFGLAVPPTLAAVKAARALGIDVRLVGFPRCVLGPYSELAGSGGAQRSFDAPCERCGVRVKCAGVDAAYLARFGPGELHAIDAKPEDDAPLRVLLVGSGGRARRLAERLGEVSGLALVGVTSPSAGGGGWWGAVSAFAELDEALEATRPDAAIVACATPAHRAAAEACATRGVPVLLEKPVTARPEDAEALAGAWISCALQELFEPGLAPLLTREWALRWSRRVPAESPDAPSSWHRGALFETLHHALTLPCAARGPVEEVLSATFEGERRPTRVAARLRHTRGETEIDLDFDSPVDVAQLFSGGLEWRREGRSITREGAPFERGGAAETEMLRAFQHAVIHGESPPVPLALGIDVLRATGRLLEALLEAGAPLEPGDRPKQSSVHTYPTEGSRR
;
A
#
# COMPACT_ATOMS: atom_id res chain seq x y z
N MET A 1 -14.53 -18.58 -4.53
CA MET A 1 -13.58 -19.55 -3.95
C MET A 1 -12.74 -20.13 -5.07
N PRO A 2 -11.40 -20.01 -5.01
CA PRO A 2 -10.54 -21.00 -5.64
C PRO A 2 -9.51 -21.59 -4.65
N ASP A 3 -9.08 -22.82 -4.94
CA ASP A 3 -7.97 -23.56 -4.33
C ASP A 3 -8.21 -24.39 -3.05
N ALA A 4 -9.26 -25.22 -3.05
CA ALA A 4 -9.13 -26.56 -2.48
C ALA A 4 -8.65 -27.51 -3.58
N ILE A 5 -7.38 -27.39 -3.98
CA ILE A 5 -6.73 -28.39 -4.85
C ILE A 5 -6.28 -29.52 -3.93
N GLU A 6 -6.98 -30.66 -3.97
CA GLU A 6 -6.36 -31.90 -3.49
C GLU A 6 -5.04 -32.11 -4.25
N PRO A 7 -3.91 -32.29 -3.57
CA PRO A 7 -2.63 -32.37 -4.24
C PRO A 7 -2.60 -33.58 -5.19
N SER A 8 -2.33 -33.32 -6.47
CA SER A 8 -2.15 -34.33 -7.52
C SER A 8 -0.80 -35.05 -7.33
N HIS A 9 -0.71 -35.88 -6.29
CA HIS A 9 0.51 -36.59 -5.95
C HIS A 9 0.93 -37.58 -7.05
N VAL A 10 2.22 -37.57 -7.38
CA VAL A 10 2.86 -38.55 -8.25
C VAL A 10 4.13 -39.07 -7.58
N ALA A 11 4.24 -40.39 -7.46
CA ALA A 11 5.33 -41.04 -6.74
C ALA A 11 6.42 -41.55 -7.70
N HIS A 12 6.04 -42.02 -8.89
CA HIS A 12 6.97 -42.66 -9.83
C HIS A 12 7.09 -41.89 -11.16
N PRO A 13 8.28 -41.80 -11.78
CA PRO A 13 8.46 -41.10 -13.05
C PRO A 13 7.60 -41.66 -14.20
N SER A 14 7.31 -42.96 -14.20
CA SER A 14 6.47 -43.62 -15.22
C SER A 14 5.05 -43.05 -15.30
N ASP A 15 4.55 -42.51 -14.19
CA ASP A 15 3.15 -42.11 -14.07
C ASP A 15 2.95 -40.67 -14.58
N VAL A 16 4.03 -39.91 -14.74
CA VAL A 16 4.00 -38.50 -15.16
C VAL A 16 3.41 -38.35 -16.56
N ALA A 17 3.79 -39.21 -17.51
CA ALA A 17 3.32 -39.13 -18.88
C ALA A 17 1.80 -39.34 -18.98
N ALA A 18 1.27 -40.31 -18.23
CA ALA A 18 -0.18 -40.57 -18.18
C ALA A 18 -0.94 -39.38 -17.58
N ARG A 19 -0.41 -38.77 -16.51
CA ARG A 19 -1.01 -37.57 -15.90
C ARG A 19 -0.97 -36.34 -16.81
N ALA A 20 0.12 -36.18 -17.58
CA ALA A 20 0.23 -35.12 -18.57
C ALA A 20 -0.83 -35.28 -19.68
N GLN A 21 -1.04 -36.51 -20.17
CA GLN A 21 -2.08 -36.83 -21.16
C GLN A 21 -3.50 -36.59 -20.63
N GLN A 22 -3.71 -36.71 -19.31
CA GLN A 22 -4.97 -36.38 -18.63
C GLN A 22 -5.17 -34.86 -18.41
N GLY A 23 -4.30 -34.01 -18.95
CA GLY A 23 -4.45 -32.55 -18.86
C GLY A 23 -3.98 -31.93 -17.55
N ALA A 24 -3.17 -32.63 -16.75
CA ALA A 24 -2.57 -32.03 -15.57
C ALA A 24 -1.68 -30.83 -15.94
N THR A 25 -1.71 -29.77 -15.14
CA THR A 25 -0.85 -28.57 -15.32
C THR A 25 0.25 -28.47 -14.26
N ALA A 26 0.08 -29.21 -13.16
CA ALA A 26 1.02 -29.33 -12.06
C ALA A 26 0.93 -30.72 -11.44
N LEU A 27 2.06 -31.21 -10.94
CA LEU A 27 2.13 -32.47 -10.19
C LEU A 27 2.93 -32.27 -8.91
N THR A 28 2.45 -32.94 -7.85
CA THR A 28 3.02 -32.84 -6.51
C THR A 28 3.90 -34.04 -6.23
N VAL A 29 5.15 -33.80 -5.81
CA VAL A 29 6.10 -34.86 -5.42
C VAL A 29 6.44 -34.68 -3.95
N SER A 30 6.35 -35.76 -3.18
CA SER A 30 6.72 -35.72 -1.76
C SER A 30 8.23 -35.71 -1.60
N LEU A 31 8.74 -34.84 -0.72
CA LEU A 31 10.17 -34.78 -0.39
C LEU A 31 10.36 -34.42 1.08
N TYR A 32 10.86 -35.35 1.88
CA TYR A 32 11.02 -35.16 3.34
C TYR A 32 12.38 -34.60 3.77
N GLY A 33 13.37 -34.50 2.87
CA GLY A 33 14.69 -33.96 3.19
C GLY A 33 15.58 -33.83 1.96
N ALA A 34 16.69 -33.10 2.08
CA ALA A 34 17.62 -32.85 0.97
C ALA A 34 18.68 -33.98 0.78
N ARG A 35 18.60 -35.04 1.58
CA ARG A 35 19.56 -36.15 1.61
C ARG A 35 18.83 -37.49 1.73
N PRO A 36 19.35 -38.58 1.14
CA PRO A 36 18.71 -39.90 1.18
C PRO A 36 18.36 -40.38 2.59
N PRO A 37 19.24 -40.34 3.61
CA PRO A 37 18.92 -40.89 4.93
C PRO A 37 17.71 -40.23 5.62
N ILE A 38 17.43 -38.96 5.31
CA ILE A 38 16.30 -38.23 5.90
C ILE A 38 15.02 -38.52 5.12
N HIS A 39 15.11 -38.57 3.80
CA HIS A 39 13.97 -38.82 2.94
C HIS A 39 13.51 -40.28 3.01
N ASP A 40 14.44 -41.21 2.84
CA ASP A 40 14.17 -42.66 2.77
C ASP A 40 13.66 -43.20 4.11
N PHE A 41 14.00 -42.56 5.23
CA PHE A 41 13.39 -42.86 6.53
C PHE A 41 11.86 -42.74 6.52
N HIS A 42 11.30 -41.83 5.69
CA HIS A 42 9.87 -41.59 5.60
C HIS A 42 9.21 -42.36 4.46
N ALA A 43 9.91 -42.57 3.35
CA ALA A 43 9.32 -43.04 2.10
C ALA A 43 9.87 -44.39 1.60
N GLY A 44 10.84 -44.97 2.31
CA GLY A 44 11.50 -46.23 1.98
C GLY A 44 12.84 -46.06 1.28
N GLU A 45 13.67 -47.10 1.34
CA GLU A 45 15.01 -47.11 0.75
C GLU A 45 14.97 -46.82 -0.76
N GLY A 46 15.80 -45.86 -1.20
CA GLY A 46 15.90 -45.47 -2.60
C GLY A 46 14.79 -44.53 -3.09
N ASP A 47 13.83 -44.14 -2.25
CA ASP A 47 12.76 -43.21 -2.64
C ASP A 47 13.31 -41.82 -2.96
N PHE A 48 14.40 -41.37 -2.32
CA PHE A 48 14.99 -40.06 -2.60
C PHE A 48 15.43 -39.92 -4.05
N ALA A 49 16.14 -40.93 -4.57
CA ALA A 49 16.57 -40.95 -5.96
C ALA A 49 15.36 -40.96 -6.92
N ARG A 50 14.32 -41.73 -6.56
CA ARG A 50 13.05 -41.81 -7.29
C ARG A 50 12.31 -40.46 -7.31
N ALA A 51 12.11 -39.82 -6.17
CA ALA A 51 11.47 -38.51 -6.05
C ALA A 51 12.18 -37.45 -6.90
N LEU A 52 13.52 -37.45 -6.87
CA LEU A 52 14.33 -36.56 -7.68
C LEU A 52 14.20 -36.84 -9.19
N ALA A 53 14.10 -38.11 -9.59
CA ALA A 53 13.81 -38.50 -10.97
C ALA A 53 12.39 -38.09 -11.38
N THR A 54 11.41 -38.21 -10.48
CA THR A 54 10.02 -37.82 -10.72
C THR A 54 9.91 -36.31 -10.94
N ILE A 55 10.58 -35.48 -10.13
CA ILE A 55 10.63 -34.02 -10.34
C ILE A 55 11.20 -33.67 -11.72
N SER A 56 12.28 -34.35 -12.13
CA SER A 56 12.87 -34.14 -13.46
C SER A 56 11.90 -34.55 -14.58
N ALA A 57 11.19 -35.67 -14.43
CA ALA A 57 10.20 -36.12 -15.40
C ALA A 57 9.03 -35.14 -15.51
N VAL A 58 8.49 -34.64 -14.39
CA VAL A 58 7.43 -33.62 -14.36
C VAL A 58 7.83 -32.41 -15.22
N ARG A 59 9.06 -31.92 -15.04
CA ARG A 59 9.58 -30.78 -15.81
C ARG A 59 9.82 -31.10 -17.28
N ALA A 60 10.33 -32.30 -17.60
CA ALA A 60 10.55 -32.72 -18.98
C ALA A 60 9.23 -32.77 -19.79
N HIS A 61 8.11 -33.03 -19.12
CA HIS A 61 6.77 -32.97 -19.70
C HIS A 61 6.11 -31.57 -19.67
N GLY A 62 6.86 -30.51 -19.33
CA GLY A 62 6.36 -29.13 -19.32
C GLY A 62 5.41 -28.79 -18.16
N LEU A 63 5.26 -29.68 -17.17
CA LEU A 63 4.38 -29.50 -16.03
C LEU A 63 5.06 -28.71 -14.91
N ARG A 64 4.27 -28.00 -14.10
CA ARG A 64 4.78 -27.34 -12.89
C ARG A 64 5.07 -28.37 -11.80
N ALA A 65 6.33 -28.46 -11.38
CA ALA A 65 6.71 -29.27 -10.23
C ALA A 65 6.35 -28.55 -8.93
N VAL A 66 5.52 -29.20 -8.11
CA VAL A 66 5.21 -28.80 -6.74
C VAL A 66 5.85 -29.82 -5.80
N VAL A 67 6.52 -29.35 -4.76
CA VAL A 67 7.05 -30.26 -3.73
C VAL A 67 6.20 -30.16 -2.47
N TRP A 68 5.86 -31.31 -1.90
CA TRP A 68 5.15 -31.42 -0.63
C TRP A 68 6.09 -32.00 0.43
N THR A 69 6.18 -31.33 1.58
CA THR A 69 7.00 -31.77 2.70
C THR A 69 6.17 -31.77 3.97
N GLU A 70 5.91 -32.94 4.55
CA GLU A 70 5.37 -33.01 5.91
C GLU A 70 6.48 -32.72 6.92
N VAL A 71 6.22 -31.85 7.88
CA VAL A 71 7.19 -31.42 8.89
C VAL A 71 7.15 -32.36 10.09
N THR A 72 8.05 -33.34 10.10
CA THR A 72 8.12 -34.36 11.14
C THR A 72 9.21 -34.07 12.15
N ARG A 73 9.22 -34.81 13.25
CA ARG A 73 10.30 -34.74 14.25
C ARG A 73 11.69 -35.04 13.66
N SER A 74 11.79 -35.97 12.72
CA SER A 74 13.06 -36.44 12.16
C SER A 74 13.60 -35.52 11.06
N ASN A 75 12.77 -34.69 10.42
CA ASN A 75 13.24 -33.82 9.34
C ASN A 75 13.32 -32.32 9.66
N ALA A 76 12.63 -31.83 10.70
CA ALA A 76 12.46 -30.39 10.93
C ALA A 76 13.78 -29.60 10.94
N ARG A 77 14.84 -30.14 11.55
CA ARG A 77 16.17 -29.48 11.64
C ARG A 77 16.91 -29.38 10.31
N SER A 78 16.55 -30.22 9.35
CA SER A 78 17.24 -30.34 8.05
C SER A 78 16.49 -29.61 6.93
N LEU A 79 15.30 -29.05 7.21
CA LEU A 79 14.48 -28.36 6.20
C LEU A 79 15.21 -27.20 5.52
N ARG A 80 16.15 -26.54 6.21
CA ARG A 80 16.97 -25.45 5.66
C ARG A 80 17.82 -25.84 4.45
N GLU A 81 18.05 -27.14 4.25
CA GLU A 81 18.84 -27.67 3.13
C GLU A 81 18.00 -27.78 1.84
N LEU A 82 16.67 -27.88 1.95
CA LEU A 82 15.77 -28.08 0.81
C LEU A 82 15.72 -26.91 -0.18
N PRO A 83 15.65 -25.62 0.22
CA PRO A 83 15.50 -24.50 -0.71
C PRO A 83 16.48 -24.50 -1.87
N SER A 84 17.77 -24.73 -1.60
CA SER A 84 18.81 -24.79 -2.64
C SER A 84 18.61 -25.96 -3.60
N LEU A 85 18.24 -27.14 -3.08
CA LEU A 85 17.92 -28.31 -3.90
C LEU A 85 16.69 -28.07 -4.76
N LEU A 86 15.61 -27.52 -4.19
CA LEU A 86 14.37 -27.21 -4.89
C LEU A 86 14.60 -26.21 -6.04
N ARG A 87 15.39 -25.15 -5.77
CA ARG A 87 15.80 -24.18 -6.78
C ARG A 87 16.60 -24.84 -7.91
N ALA A 88 17.59 -25.66 -7.58
CA ALA A 88 18.40 -26.38 -8.56
C ALA A 88 17.57 -27.34 -9.43
N ARG A 89 16.48 -27.89 -8.87
CA ARG A 89 15.55 -28.77 -9.59
C ARG A 89 14.44 -28.02 -10.32
N GLY A 90 14.35 -26.70 -10.24
CA GLY A 90 13.35 -25.89 -10.94
C GLY A 90 11.93 -26.09 -10.40
N VAL A 91 11.80 -26.31 -9.10
CA VAL A 91 10.50 -26.44 -8.42
C VAL A 91 9.80 -25.09 -8.37
N ALA A 92 8.53 -25.04 -8.78
CA ALA A 92 7.76 -23.81 -8.87
C ALA A 92 7.09 -23.42 -7.55
N ARG A 93 6.70 -24.40 -6.75
CA ARG A 93 6.03 -24.21 -5.46
C ARG A 93 6.49 -25.25 -4.45
N TRP A 94 6.64 -24.82 -3.20
CA TRP A 94 6.91 -25.69 -2.07
C TRP A 94 5.79 -25.57 -1.03
N VAL A 95 5.16 -26.70 -0.73
CA VAL A 95 4.12 -26.82 0.29
C VAL A 95 4.73 -27.52 1.51
N LEU A 96 4.69 -26.83 2.64
CA LEU A 96 5.06 -27.35 3.94
C LEU A 96 3.77 -27.66 4.70
N ALA A 97 3.61 -28.92 5.08
CA ALA A 97 2.41 -29.41 5.75
C ALA A 97 2.73 -29.86 7.17
N TRP A 98 1.87 -29.52 8.12
CA TRP A 98 1.94 -30.10 9.45
C TRP A 98 1.40 -31.53 9.41
N PRO A 99 2.11 -32.51 9.99
CA PRO A 99 1.72 -33.91 9.93
C PRO A 99 0.47 -34.17 10.77
N ARG A 100 -0.35 -35.11 10.31
CA ARG A 100 -1.44 -35.70 11.10
C ARG A 100 -1.05 -37.10 11.53
N ALA A 101 -1.24 -37.43 12.79
CA ALA A 101 -1.00 -38.79 13.27
C ALA A 101 -1.91 -39.09 14.46
N GLU A 102 -2.32 -40.34 14.59
CA GLU A 102 -3.10 -40.82 15.72
C GLU A 102 -2.44 -42.09 16.30
N GLY A 103 -2.80 -42.44 17.55
CA GLY A 103 -2.32 -43.67 18.18
C GLY A 103 -0.80 -43.72 18.41
N ALA A 104 -0.22 -44.92 18.31
CA ALA A 104 1.16 -45.19 18.68
C ALA A 104 2.20 -44.41 17.84
N GLY A 105 1.86 -44.04 16.60
CA GLY A 105 2.75 -43.30 15.68
C GLY A 105 2.85 -41.80 15.93
N PHE A 106 1.99 -41.23 16.79
CA PHE A 106 1.99 -39.79 17.07
C PHE A 106 3.34 -39.31 17.60
N THR A 107 3.88 -40.02 18.60
CA THR A 107 5.10 -39.60 19.29
C THR A 107 6.32 -39.70 18.39
N SER A 108 6.38 -40.61 17.43
CA SER A 108 7.52 -40.70 16.50
C SER A 108 7.48 -39.62 15.41
N THR A 109 6.29 -39.14 15.06
CA THR A 109 6.10 -38.32 13.85
C THR A 109 5.87 -36.85 14.17
N VAL A 110 4.96 -36.53 15.11
CA VAL A 110 4.52 -35.16 15.38
C VAL A 110 5.48 -34.47 16.37
N PRO A 111 6.16 -33.38 15.97
CA PRO A 111 7.01 -32.61 16.86
C PRO A 111 6.21 -31.60 17.70
N ARG A 112 6.82 -31.09 18.78
CA ARG A 112 6.35 -29.85 19.43
C ARG A 112 6.52 -28.65 18.49
N PHE A 113 5.64 -27.65 18.59
CA PHE A 113 5.72 -26.48 17.72
C PHE A 113 7.02 -25.71 17.95
N GLY A 114 7.40 -25.47 19.21
CA GLY A 114 8.64 -24.81 19.59
C GLY A 114 9.91 -25.53 19.12
N LEU A 115 9.82 -26.82 18.80
CA LEU A 115 10.95 -27.59 18.25
C LEU A 115 11.05 -27.46 16.73
N ALA A 116 9.92 -27.56 16.02
CA ALA A 116 9.91 -27.71 14.57
C ALA A 116 9.62 -26.41 13.81
N VAL A 117 8.82 -25.49 14.37
CA VAL A 117 8.44 -24.26 13.68
C VAL A 117 9.62 -23.32 13.43
N PRO A 118 10.54 -23.05 14.37
CA PRO A 118 11.68 -22.18 14.10
C PRO A 118 12.54 -22.60 12.89
N PRO A 119 13.00 -23.87 12.76
CA PRO A 119 13.74 -24.28 11.57
C PRO A 119 12.87 -24.34 10.31
N THR A 120 11.56 -24.61 10.42
CA THR A 120 10.63 -24.47 9.28
C THR A 120 10.60 -23.03 8.76
N LEU A 121 10.41 -22.03 9.63
CA LEU A 121 10.36 -20.62 9.22
C LEU A 121 11.71 -20.13 8.65
N ALA A 122 12.82 -20.63 9.18
CA ALA A 122 14.14 -20.37 8.58
C ALA A 122 14.24 -20.91 7.14
N ALA A 123 13.67 -22.09 6.87
CA ALA A 123 13.61 -22.66 5.53
C ALA A 123 12.65 -21.89 4.60
N VAL A 124 11.50 -21.43 5.12
CA VAL A 124 10.55 -20.56 4.39
C VAL A 124 11.26 -19.27 3.94
N LYS A 125 11.98 -18.61 4.86
CA LYS A 125 12.75 -17.40 4.55
C LYS A 125 13.77 -17.64 3.42
N ALA A 126 14.52 -18.73 3.50
CA ALA A 126 15.51 -19.09 2.48
C ALA A 126 14.87 -19.42 1.12
N ALA A 127 13.74 -20.14 1.10
CA ALA A 127 13.01 -20.45 -0.13
C ALA A 127 12.47 -19.20 -0.83
N ARG A 128 11.89 -18.26 -0.07
CA ARG A 128 11.40 -16.98 -0.61
C ARG A 128 12.52 -16.14 -1.22
N ALA A 129 13.70 -16.10 -0.58
CA ALA A 129 14.88 -15.41 -1.12
C ALA A 129 15.36 -16.00 -2.46
N LEU A 130 15.05 -17.27 -2.73
CA LEU A 130 15.34 -17.96 -4.00
C LEU A 130 14.18 -17.88 -5.01
N GLY A 131 13.12 -17.11 -4.71
CA GLY A 131 11.97 -16.91 -5.58
C GLY A 131 11.03 -18.12 -5.69
N ILE A 132 11.04 -19.03 -4.71
CA ILE A 132 10.13 -20.18 -4.66
C ILE A 132 8.81 -19.74 -4.01
N ASP A 133 7.67 -20.06 -4.63
CA ASP A 133 6.34 -19.84 -4.02
C ASP A 133 6.13 -20.83 -2.87
N VAL A 134 5.85 -20.34 -1.66
CA VAL A 134 5.73 -21.17 -0.46
C VAL A 134 4.30 -21.14 0.07
N ARG A 135 3.81 -22.29 0.53
CA ARG A 135 2.51 -22.44 1.22
C ARG A 135 2.67 -23.24 2.50
N LEU A 136 1.97 -22.82 3.55
CA LEU A 136 1.90 -23.51 4.84
C LEU A 136 0.50 -24.10 5.03
N VAL A 137 0.43 -25.39 5.36
CA VAL A 137 -0.84 -26.12 5.53
C VAL A 137 -0.84 -26.82 6.90
N GLY A 138 -1.94 -26.70 7.64
CA GLY A 138 -2.10 -27.38 8.94
C GLY A 138 -1.35 -26.75 10.13
N PHE A 139 -0.75 -25.56 9.97
CA PHE A 139 -0.10 -24.84 11.06
C PHE A 139 -1.09 -23.87 11.75
N PRO A 140 -1.13 -23.82 13.09
CA PRO A 140 -1.81 -22.74 13.80
C PRO A 140 -1.20 -21.37 13.45
N ARG A 141 -2.03 -20.36 13.22
CA ARG A 141 -1.53 -19.01 12.87
C ARG A 141 -0.62 -18.41 13.96
N CYS A 142 -0.90 -18.70 15.23
CA CYS A 142 -0.15 -18.18 16.38
C CYS A 142 1.30 -18.64 16.43
N VAL A 143 1.65 -19.79 15.83
CA VAL A 143 3.05 -20.25 15.85
C VAL A 143 3.89 -19.71 14.69
N LEU A 144 3.28 -19.06 13.70
CA LEU A 144 3.95 -18.68 12.44
C LEU A 144 4.59 -17.28 12.44
N GLY A 145 4.28 -16.45 13.45
CA GLY A 145 4.80 -15.07 13.52
C GLY A 145 4.52 -14.26 12.24
N PRO A 146 5.53 -13.63 11.62
CA PRO A 146 5.36 -12.75 10.46
C PRO A 146 5.05 -13.50 9.15
N TYR A 147 4.92 -14.83 9.18
CA TYR A 147 4.58 -15.66 8.02
C TYR A 147 3.15 -16.23 8.09
N SER A 148 2.32 -15.69 8.98
CA SER A 148 0.94 -16.17 9.19
C SER A 148 0.06 -16.03 7.94
N GLU A 149 0.35 -15.07 7.05
CA GLU A 149 -0.31 -14.86 5.77
C GLU A 149 -0.10 -16.01 4.77
N LEU A 150 0.99 -16.79 4.93
CA LEU A 150 1.28 -17.94 4.08
C LEU A 150 0.47 -19.19 4.44
N ALA A 151 -0.25 -19.15 5.57
CA ALA A 151 -1.11 -20.23 6.02
C ALA A 151 -2.40 -20.27 5.19
N GLY A 152 -2.62 -21.39 4.50
CA GLY A 152 -3.84 -21.63 3.74
C GLY A 152 -5.04 -21.93 4.64
N SER A 153 -6.24 -21.53 4.20
CA SER A 153 -7.52 -21.86 4.83
C SER A 153 -7.99 -23.30 4.56
N GLY A 154 -7.28 -24.03 3.68
CA GLY A 154 -7.68 -25.36 3.19
C GLY A 154 -6.98 -26.51 3.91
N GLY A 155 -7.76 -27.49 4.37
CA GLY A 155 -7.29 -28.82 4.80
C GLY A 155 -7.16 -29.00 6.31
N ALA A 156 -8.16 -29.63 6.93
CA ALA A 156 -8.44 -29.73 8.37
C ALA A 156 -7.24 -29.87 9.35
N GLN A 157 -7.27 -29.15 10.47
CA GLN A 157 -7.40 -29.80 11.78
C GLN A 157 -7.73 -28.80 12.88
N ARG A 158 -9.03 -28.66 13.17
CA ARG A 158 -9.54 -27.61 14.05
C ARG A 158 -10.11 -28.18 15.36
N SER A 159 -9.22 -28.64 16.23
CA SER A 159 -9.46 -28.56 17.67
C SER A 159 -8.91 -27.24 18.19
N PHE A 160 -9.61 -26.68 19.18
CA PHE A 160 -9.31 -25.40 19.81
C PHE A 160 -9.39 -25.59 21.32
N ASP A 161 -8.60 -24.83 22.06
CA ASP A 161 -8.52 -24.88 23.52
C ASP A 161 -8.59 -23.46 24.10
N ALA A 162 -8.44 -23.29 25.41
CA ALA A 162 -8.63 -22.04 26.14
C ALA A 162 -7.95 -20.79 25.51
N PRO A 163 -6.69 -20.84 24.99
CA PRO A 163 -6.09 -19.67 24.33
C PRO A 163 -6.81 -19.24 23.04
N CYS A 164 -7.56 -20.13 22.41
CA CYS A 164 -8.26 -19.86 21.16
C CYS A 164 -9.64 -19.20 21.39
N GLU A 165 -10.20 -19.29 22.59
CA GLU A 165 -11.55 -18.75 22.90
C GLU A 165 -11.65 -17.24 22.64
N ARG A 166 -10.57 -16.51 22.86
CA ARG A 166 -10.48 -15.04 22.64
C ARG A 166 -9.64 -14.66 21.41
N CYS A 167 -9.26 -15.63 20.58
CA CYS A 167 -8.34 -15.41 19.46
C CYS A 167 -9.09 -14.80 18.26
N GLY A 168 -8.66 -13.61 17.83
CA GLY A 168 -9.34 -12.83 16.81
C GLY A 168 -9.25 -13.42 15.39
N VAL A 169 -8.25 -14.27 15.12
CA VAL A 169 -8.08 -14.95 13.82
C VAL A 169 -8.57 -16.40 13.81
N ARG A 170 -9.30 -16.84 14.84
CA ARG A 170 -9.75 -18.24 15.02
C ARG A 170 -10.53 -18.79 13.83
N VAL A 171 -11.33 -17.95 13.18
CA VAL A 171 -12.17 -18.33 12.03
C VAL A 171 -11.30 -18.77 10.84
N LYS A 172 -10.17 -18.08 10.61
CA LYS A 172 -9.22 -18.33 9.52
C LYS A 172 -8.06 -19.26 9.92
N CYS A 173 -8.05 -19.76 11.16
CA CYS A 173 -6.97 -20.59 11.69
C CYS A 173 -7.19 -22.07 11.38
N ALA A 174 -6.13 -22.75 10.94
CA ALA A 174 -6.14 -24.19 10.69
C ALA A 174 -6.41 -25.00 11.96
N GLY A 175 -6.14 -24.44 13.15
CA GLY A 175 -6.27 -25.10 14.46
C GLY A 175 -5.14 -26.09 14.74
N VAL A 176 -5.35 -26.97 15.73
CA VAL A 176 -4.49 -28.12 16.01
C VAL A 176 -5.29 -29.42 15.99
N ASP A 177 -4.59 -30.55 15.83
CA ASP A 177 -5.15 -31.88 16.05
C ASP A 177 -5.61 -32.07 17.51
N ALA A 178 -6.73 -32.77 17.73
CA ALA A 178 -7.17 -33.21 19.06
C ALA A 178 -6.10 -34.04 19.77
N ALA A 179 -5.40 -34.93 19.05
CA ALA A 179 -4.31 -35.75 19.57
C ALA A 179 -3.13 -34.88 20.03
N TYR A 180 -2.90 -33.74 19.39
CA TYR A 180 -1.88 -32.78 19.80
C TYR A 180 -2.20 -32.15 21.16
N LEU A 181 -3.43 -31.64 21.31
CA LEU A 181 -3.89 -31.06 22.59
C LEU A 181 -3.85 -32.11 23.71
N ALA A 182 -4.35 -33.31 23.45
CA ALA A 182 -4.34 -34.40 24.43
C ALA A 182 -2.92 -34.75 24.91
N ARG A 183 -1.91 -34.62 24.05
CA ARG A 183 -0.53 -35.01 24.36
C ARG A 183 0.33 -33.89 24.94
N PHE A 184 0.24 -32.68 24.38
CA PHE A 184 1.14 -31.57 24.68
C PHE A 184 0.46 -30.42 25.43
N GLY A 185 -0.87 -30.41 25.47
CA GLY A 185 -1.66 -29.32 26.03
C GLY A 185 -1.59 -28.03 25.20
N PRO A 186 -2.27 -26.96 25.66
CA PRO A 186 -2.37 -25.70 24.93
C PRO A 186 -1.18 -24.75 25.13
N GLY A 187 -0.15 -25.13 25.89
CA GLY A 187 0.92 -24.21 26.34
C GLY A 187 1.80 -23.60 25.24
N GLU A 188 1.77 -24.15 24.02
CA GLU A 188 2.47 -23.59 22.85
C GLU A 188 1.55 -22.71 21.98
N LEU A 189 0.27 -22.61 22.35
CA LEU A 189 -0.74 -21.80 21.67
C LEU A 189 -0.99 -20.52 22.46
N HIS A 190 -1.21 -19.44 21.74
CA HIS A 190 -1.63 -18.17 22.32
C HIS A 190 -2.72 -17.55 21.43
N ALA A 191 -3.55 -16.72 22.06
CA ALA A 191 -4.45 -15.85 21.31
C ALA A 191 -3.61 -14.92 20.45
N ILE A 192 -3.95 -14.83 19.17
CA ILE A 192 -3.58 -13.66 18.39
C ILE A 192 -4.74 -12.70 18.59
N ASP A 193 -4.45 -11.55 19.19
CA ASP A 193 -5.32 -10.40 19.05
C ASP A 193 -5.44 -10.17 17.55
N ALA A 194 -6.65 -10.24 17.00
CA ALA A 194 -6.83 -9.77 15.63
C ALA A 194 -6.22 -8.37 15.61
N LYS A 195 -5.25 -8.16 14.70
CA LYS A 195 -5.02 -6.79 14.25
C LYS A 195 -6.39 -6.24 13.81
N PRO A 196 -6.59 -4.93 13.72
CA PRO A 196 -7.78 -4.34 13.08
C PRO A 196 -8.04 -4.81 11.63
N GLU A 197 -7.33 -5.85 11.17
CA GLU A 197 -7.25 -6.45 9.88
C GLU A 197 -7.78 -7.88 10.00
N ASP A 198 -9.10 -8.02 9.87
CA ASP A 198 -9.64 -9.18 9.16
C ASP A 198 -11.12 -9.00 8.81
N ASP A 199 -11.79 -7.97 9.35
CA ASP A 199 -13.01 -7.30 8.82
C ASP A 199 -13.32 -5.92 9.47
N ALA A 200 -12.58 -5.44 10.48
CA ALA A 200 -12.84 -4.13 11.10
C ALA A 200 -12.25 -2.99 10.25
N PRO A 201 -12.96 -1.87 10.09
CA PRO A 201 -12.42 -0.73 9.35
C PRO A 201 -11.36 0.00 10.18
N LEU A 202 -10.27 0.43 9.51
CA LEU A 202 -9.23 1.29 10.06
C LEU A 202 -9.86 2.63 10.50
N ARG A 203 -9.69 2.94 11.78
CA ARG A 203 -10.35 4.06 12.46
C ARG A 203 -9.57 5.35 12.22
N VAL A 204 -10.17 6.27 11.47
CA VAL A 204 -9.56 7.54 11.09
C VAL A 204 -10.20 8.69 11.86
N LEU A 205 -9.38 9.53 12.48
CA LEU A 205 -9.79 10.84 13.00
C LEU A 205 -9.58 11.91 11.92
N LEU A 206 -10.56 12.79 11.70
CA LEU A 206 -10.41 13.93 10.81
C LEU A 206 -10.16 15.21 11.61
N VAL A 207 -9.03 15.87 11.37
CA VAL A 207 -8.68 17.17 11.98
C VAL A 207 -8.99 18.28 10.99
N GLY A 208 -9.99 19.10 11.30
CA GLY A 208 -10.53 20.14 10.42
C GLY A 208 -11.94 19.85 9.96
N SER A 209 -12.69 20.92 9.67
CA SER A 209 -14.11 20.82 9.26
C SER A 209 -14.48 21.65 8.03
N GLY A 210 -13.47 22.16 7.30
CA GLY A 210 -13.65 22.96 6.09
C GLY A 210 -14.05 22.14 4.87
N GLY A 211 -14.25 22.80 3.72
CA GLY A 211 -14.69 22.14 2.48
C GLY A 211 -13.77 21.00 2.02
N ARG A 212 -12.45 21.15 2.20
CA ARG A 212 -11.48 20.08 1.89
C ARG A 212 -11.62 18.88 2.82
N ALA A 213 -11.75 19.11 4.12
CA ALA A 213 -11.99 18.05 5.09
C ALA A 213 -13.28 17.28 4.78
N ARG A 214 -14.37 17.97 4.40
CA ARG A 214 -15.63 17.33 3.99
C ARG A 214 -15.46 16.46 2.75
N ARG A 215 -14.79 16.96 1.72
CA ARG A 215 -14.47 16.19 0.51
C ARG A 215 -13.67 14.93 0.83
N LEU A 216 -12.65 15.03 1.69
CA LEU A 216 -11.88 13.86 2.13
C LEU A 216 -12.72 12.87 2.93
N ALA A 217 -13.64 13.35 3.77
CA ALA A 217 -14.58 12.49 4.50
C ALA A 217 -15.54 11.74 3.55
N GLU A 218 -16.06 12.41 2.53
CA GLU A 218 -16.87 11.79 1.48
C GLU A 218 -16.08 10.70 0.75
N ARG A 219 -14.86 11.01 0.30
CA ARG A 219 -13.96 10.04 -0.36
C ARG A 219 -13.56 8.89 0.54
N LEU A 220 -13.35 9.14 1.83
CA LEU A 220 -13.07 8.10 2.82
C LEU A 220 -14.22 7.09 2.90
N GLY A 221 -15.47 7.56 2.83
CA GLY A 221 -16.65 6.68 2.79
C GLY A 221 -16.73 5.77 1.55
N GLU A 222 -16.02 6.09 0.47
CA GLU A 222 -15.93 5.25 -0.75
C GLU A 222 -14.85 4.15 -0.63
N VAL A 223 -13.99 4.23 0.39
CA VAL A 223 -12.89 3.28 0.60
C VAL A 223 -13.30 2.22 1.61
N SER A 224 -13.52 1.00 1.12
CA SER A 224 -13.79 -0.16 1.99
C SER A 224 -12.69 -0.34 3.05
N GLY A 225 -13.10 -0.56 4.29
CA GLY A 225 -12.19 -0.76 5.41
C GLY A 225 -11.63 0.54 6.02
N LEU A 226 -12.17 1.72 5.69
CA LEU A 226 -11.94 2.96 6.44
C LEU A 226 -13.20 3.34 7.22
N ALA A 227 -13.03 3.83 8.44
CA ALA A 227 -14.12 4.36 9.25
C ALA A 227 -13.73 5.69 9.87
N LEU A 228 -14.53 6.72 9.62
CA LEU A 228 -14.39 8.01 10.29
C LEU A 228 -14.94 7.90 11.71
N VAL A 229 -14.07 7.94 12.72
CA VAL A 229 -14.45 7.75 14.13
C VAL A 229 -14.63 9.05 14.90
N GLY A 230 -14.21 10.16 14.31
CA GLY A 230 -14.41 11.48 14.87
C GLY A 230 -13.98 12.57 13.92
N VAL A 231 -14.46 13.78 14.19
CA VAL A 231 -13.98 15.01 13.59
C VAL A 231 -13.60 15.97 14.71
N THR A 232 -12.51 16.71 14.56
CA THR A 232 -12.14 17.75 15.51
C THR A 232 -11.89 19.06 14.79
N SER A 233 -12.53 20.13 15.27
CA SER A 233 -12.21 21.50 14.89
C SER A 233 -12.78 22.45 15.94
N PRO A 234 -12.22 23.66 16.09
CA PRO A 234 -12.76 24.66 17.01
C PRO A 234 -14.25 24.99 16.74
N SER A 235 -14.73 24.75 15.53
CA SER A 235 -16.12 25.00 15.12
C SER A 235 -16.97 23.72 14.99
N ALA A 236 -16.42 22.53 15.28
CA ALA A 236 -17.11 21.26 15.09
C ALA A 236 -18.06 20.91 16.26
N GLY A 237 -17.86 21.50 17.45
CA GLY A 237 -18.59 21.18 18.68
C GLY A 237 -20.09 21.51 18.74
N GLY A 238 -20.75 21.76 17.59
CA GLY A 238 -22.14 22.22 17.51
C GLY A 238 -23.17 21.26 16.92
N GLY A 239 -22.77 20.05 16.47
CA GLY A 239 -23.66 19.14 15.73
C GLY A 239 -24.03 19.68 14.35
N GLY A 240 -23.50 19.08 13.28
CA GLY A 240 -23.62 19.61 11.91
C GLY A 240 -23.48 18.52 10.84
N TRP A 241 -23.00 18.91 9.65
CA TRP A 241 -22.76 18.08 8.44
C TRP A 241 -22.19 16.67 8.70
N TRP A 242 -21.49 16.48 9.82
CA TRP A 242 -20.84 15.25 10.24
C TRP A 242 -21.80 14.15 10.74
N GLY A 243 -23.10 14.45 10.87
CA GLY A 243 -24.13 13.46 11.19
C GLY A 243 -23.88 12.79 12.53
N ALA A 244 -23.80 11.46 12.54
CA ALA A 244 -23.57 10.66 13.74
C ALA A 244 -22.10 10.55 14.18
N VAL A 245 -21.16 11.15 13.42
CA VAL A 245 -19.74 11.14 13.77
C VAL A 245 -19.50 12.08 14.95
N SER A 246 -18.82 11.58 15.99
CA SER A 246 -18.46 12.36 17.16
C SER A 246 -17.63 13.59 16.77
N ALA A 247 -18.05 14.76 17.23
CA ALA A 247 -17.38 16.01 16.95
C ALA A 247 -16.77 16.58 18.24
N PHE A 248 -15.50 16.97 18.16
CA PHE A 248 -14.73 17.49 19.28
C PHE A 248 -14.26 18.91 18.98
N ALA A 249 -14.16 19.75 20.02
CA ALA A 249 -13.59 21.09 19.88
C ALA A 249 -12.06 21.05 19.86
N GLU A 250 -11.48 20.16 20.69
CA GLU A 250 -10.04 20.05 20.91
C GLU A 250 -9.48 18.76 20.31
N LEU A 251 -8.26 18.82 19.77
CA LEU A 251 -7.60 17.68 19.12
C LEU A 251 -7.19 16.61 20.14
N ASP A 252 -6.61 17.02 21.28
CA ASP A 252 -6.14 16.08 22.30
C ASP A 252 -7.30 15.27 22.89
N GLU A 253 -8.44 15.92 23.15
CA GLU A 253 -9.67 15.27 23.59
C GLU A 253 -10.13 14.23 22.55
N ALA A 254 -10.15 14.62 21.27
CA ALA A 254 -10.55 13.73 20.19
C ALA A 254 -9.64 12.50 20.08
N LEU A 255 -8.33 12.70 20.14
CA LEU A 255 -7.33 11.62 20.09
C LEU A 255 -7.49 10.66 21.27
N GLU A 256 -7.74 11.19 22.47
CA GLU A 256 -7.89 10.39 23.69
C GLU A 256 -9.21 9.62 23.73
N ALA A 257 -10.31 10.27 23.32
CA ALA A 257 -11.65 9.67 23.30
C ALA A 257 -11.80 8.63 22.19
N THR A 258 -11.25 8.89 21.00
CA THR A 258 -11.45 8.01 19.83
C THR A 258 -10.37 6.97 19.65
N ARG A 259 -9.14 7.21 20.16
CA ARG A 259 -7.95 6.36 19.98
C ARG A 259 -7.85 5.87 18.53
N PRO A 260 -7.69 6.78 17.56
CA PRO A 260 -7.76 6.43 16.15
C PRO A 260 -6.50 5.65 15.73
N ASP A 261 -6.64 4.81 14.71
CA ASP A 261 -5.52 4.10 14.08
C ASP A 261 -4.71 5.02 13.17
N ALA A 262 -5.33 6.09 12.65
CA ALA A 262 -4.71 7.10 11.82
C ALA A 262 -5.46 8.44 11.89
N ALA A 263 -4.84 9.53 11.44
CA ALA A 263 -5.48 10.83 11.33
C ALA A 263 -5.34 11.43 9.92
N ILE A 264 -6.36 12.14 9.47
CA ILE A 264 -6.29 13.04 8.31
C ILE A 264 -6.27 14.47 8.84
N VAL A 265 -5.17 15.18 8.60
CA VAL A 265 -5.04 16.59 8.98
C VAL A 265 -5.40 17.45 7.78
N ALA A 266 -6.61 18.02 7.80
CA ALA A 266 -7.20 18.86 6.75
C ALA A 266 -7.79 20.15 7.34
N CYS A 267 -7.12 20.71 8.34
CA CYS A 267 -7.46 21.98 8.98
C CYS A 267 -6.83 23.16 8.21
N ALA A 268 -6.84 24.36 8.78
CA ALA A 268 -6.16 25.49 8.14
C ALA A 268 -4.63 25.26 8.16
N THR A 269 -3.94 25.58 7.06
CA THR A 269 -2.50 25.36 6.91
C THR A 269 -1.64 25.84 8.10
N PRO A 270 -1.89 27.01 8.74
CA PRO A 270 -1.12 27.42 9.91
C PRO A 270 -1.20 26.47 11.11
N ALA A 271 -2.25 25.65 11.20
CA ALA A 271 -2.45 24.68 12.27
C ALA A 271 -1.93 23.27 11.93
N HIS A 272 -1.47 23.03 10.69
CA HIS A 272 -0.99 21.72 10.25
C HIS A 272 0.12 21.15 11.13
N ARG A 273 1.14 21.98 11.43
CA ARG A 273 2.29 21.57 12.25
C ARG A 273 1.85 21.06 13.61
N ALA A 274 1.15 21.90 14.37
CA ALA A 274 0.71 21.55 15.72
C ALA A 274 -0.19 20.30 15.73
N ALA A 275 -1.09 20.17 14.75
CA ALA A 275 -1.95 19.00 14.62
C ALA A 275 -1.16 17.71 14.30
N ALA A 276 -0.21 17.79 13.38
CA ALA A 276 0.64 16.67 13.01
C ALA A 276 1.57 16.24 14.16
N GLU A 277 2.17 17.19 14.89
CA GLU A 277 2.99 16.93 16.09
C GLU A 277 2.19 16.22 17.18
N ALA A 278 0.95 16.66 17.43
CA ALA A 278 0.06 16.05 18.42
C ALA A 278 -0.30 14.60 18.09
N CYS A 279 -0.49 14.28 16.80
CA CYS A 279 -0.71 12.91 16.32
C CYS A 279 0.58 12.07 16.42
N ALA A 280 1.70 12.60 15.93
CA ALA A 280 2.99 11.93 15.89
C ALA A 280 3.49 11.54 17.28
N THR A 281 3.32 12.42 18.28
CA THR A 281 3.68 12.16 19.69
C THR A 281 2.94 10.95 20.28
N ARG A 282 1.76 10.62 19.73
CA ARG A 282 0.93 9.47 20.11
C ARG A 282 1.14 8.26 19.20
N GLY A 283 2.09 8.33 18.28
CA GLY A 283 2.34 7.28 17.30
C GLY A 283 1.21 7.10 16.28
N VAL A 284 0.37 8.11 16.06
CA VAL A 284 -0.74 8.07 15.10
C VAL A 284 -0.24 8.50 13.72
N PRO A 285 -0.27 7.62 12.70
CA PRO A 285 0.00 7.93 11.30
C PRO A 285 -0.86 9.08 10.76
N VAL A 286 -0.27 10.01 10.01
CA VAL A 286 -0.99 11.19 9.48
C VAL A 286 -1.00 11.22 7.96
N LEU A 287 -2.18 11.43 7.37
CA LEU A 287 -2.33 11.97 6.01
C LEU A 287 -2.48 13.48 6.13
N LEU A 288 -1.45 14.23 5.72
CA LEU A 288 -1.36 15.67 5.90
C LEU A 288 -1.77 16.40 4.62
N GLU A 289 -2.82 17.22 4.69
CA GLU A 289 -3.24 18.03 3.55
C GLU A 289 -2.15 18.97 3.06
N LYS A 290 -2.23 19.29 1.78
CA LYS A 290 -1.30 20.23 1.15
C LYS A 290 -1.81 21.68 1.29
N PRO A 291 -0.91 22.67 1.27
CA PRO A 291 0.54 22.52 1.48
C PRO A 291 0.81 21.93 2.87
N VAL A 292 1.89 21.15 3.00
CA VAL A 292 2.16 20.38 4.24
C VAL A 292 2.22 21.27 5.47
N THR A 293 2.80 22.46 5.32
CA THR A 293 2.83 23.53 6.33
C THR A 293 2.83 24.90 5.62
N ALA A 294 2.74 25.98 6.39
CA ALA A 294 2.87 27.34 5.85
C ALA A 294 4.32 27.68 5.45
N ARG A 295 5.31 27.02 6.06
CA ARG A 295 6.73 27.27 5.83
C ARG A 295 7.53 25.96 5.83
N PRO A 296 8.59 25.83 5.00
CA PRO A 296 9.43 24.64 4.98
C PRO A 296 10.00 24.26 6.36
N GLU A 297 10.40 25.26 7.16
CA GLU A 297 11.00 25.02 8.48
C GLU A 297 10.02 24.34 9.44
N ASP A 298 8.73 24.64 9.34
CA ASP A 298 7.68 24.00 10.12
C ASP A 298 7.48 22.53 9.72
N ALA A 299 7.66 22.19 8.45
CA ALA A 299 7.57 20.82 7.97
C ALA A 299 8.83 20.03 8.35
N GLU A 300 10.01 20.63 8.32
CA GLU A 300 11.25 19.99 8.77
C GLU A 300 11.21 19.60 10.25
N ALA A 301 10.52 20.37 11.08
CA ALA A 301 10.29 20.03 12.49
C ALA A 301 9.49 18.73 12.69
N LEU A 302 8.75 18.28 11.67
CA LEU A 302 7.99 17.02 11.68
C LEU A 302 8.82 15.82 11.19
N ALA A 303 10.12 15.99 10.94
CA ALA A 303 10.99 14.92 10.47
C ALA A 303 10.97 13.71 11.43
N GLY A 304 10.88 12.50 10.87
CA GLY A 304 10.81 11.25 11.62
C GLY A 304 9.40 10.83 12.04
N ALA A 305 8.40 11.71 11.95
CA ALA A 305 7.00 11.33 12.08
C ALA A 305 6.53 10.51 10.86
N TRP A 306 5.61 9.57 11.08
CA TRP A 306 4.96 8.85 9.98
C TRP A 306 3.89 9.76 9.36
N ILE A 307 4.29 10.47 8.30
CA ILE A 307 3.42 11.42 7.60
C ILE A 307 3.43 11.11 6.10
N SER A 308 2.23 10.90 5.56
CA SER A 308 1.97 10.91 4.12
C SER A 308 1.41 12.26 3.70
N CYS A 309 1.98 12.91 2.69
CA CYS A 309 1.44 14.15 2.14
C CYS A 309 0.25 13.86 1.22
N ALA A 310 -0.81 14.65 1.30
CA ALA A 310 -1.99 14.52 0.44
C ALA A 310 -1.76 15.10 -0.98
N LEU A 311 -0.70 14.66 -1.65
CA LEU A 311 -0.35 15.05 -3.02
C LEU A 311 -1.08 14.16 -4.03
N GLN A 312 -2.40 14.34 -4.11
CA GLN A 312 -3.31 13.48 -4.88
C GLN A 312 -2.96 13.38 -6.37
N GLU A 313 -2.27 14.36 -6.95
CA GLU A 313 -1.86 14.34 -8.37
C GLU A 313 -1.03 13.08 -8.72
N LEU A 314 -0.29 12.54 -7.76
CA LEU A 314 0.53 11.34 -7.93
C LEU A 314 -0.30 10.06 -8.16
N PHE A 315 -1.59 10.11 -7.82
CA PHE A 315 -2.51 8.99 -7.89
C PHE A 315 -3.46 9.08 -9.10
N GLU A 316 -3.21 9.99 -10.04
CA GLU A 316 -3.95 10.00 -11.30
C GLU A 316 -3.67 8.71 -12.10
N PRO A 317 -4.72 8.01 -12.57
CA PRO A 317 -4.57 6.75 -13.27
C PRO A 317 -3.65 6.86 -14.49
N GLY A 318 -2.69 5.94 -14.58
CA GLY A 318 -1.80 5.82 -15.74
C GLY A 318 -0.55 6.72 -15.70
N LEU A 319 -0.38 7.60 -14.71
CA LEU A 319 0.80 8.48 -14.61
C LEU A 319 2.08 7.77 -14.13
N ALA A 320 1.97 6.80 -13.23
CA ALA A 320 3.12 6.22 -12.51
C ALA A 320 4.29 5.76 -13.42
N PRO A 321 4.08 5.13 -14.59
CA PRO A 321 5.17 4.73 -15.48
C PRO A 321 5.97 5.90 -16.07
N LEU A 322 5.38 7.10 -16.18
CA LEU A 322 6.05 8.26 -16.76
C LEU A 322 6.94 8.98 -15.74
N LEU A 323 6.58 8.93 -14.46
CA LEU A 323 7.30 9.58 -13.37
C LEU A 323 8.66 8.92 -13.06
N THR A 324 8.78 7.62 -13.35
CA THR A 324 9.99 6.82 -13.05
C THR A 324 11.07 6.85 -14.13
N ARG A 325 10.79 7.45 -15.31
CA ARG A 325 11.78 7.53 -16.40
C ARG A 325 12.78 8.64 -16.17
N GLU A 326 14.03 8.48 -16.61
CA GLU A 326 15.13 9.45 -16.42
C GLU A 326 15.20 10.59 -17.47
N TRP A 327 14.19 10.72 -18.34
CA TRP A 327 14.22 11.63 -19.49
C TRP A 327 13.70 13.03 -19.13
N ALA A 328 13.94 14.03 -19.98
CA ALA A 328 13.32 15.35 -19.82
C ALA A 328 11.78 15.22 -19.74
N LEU A 329 11.17 15.90 -18.77
CA LEU A 329 9.74 15.85 -18.51
C LEU A 329 9.11 17.20 -18.85
N ARG A 330 8.01 17.15 -19.61
CA ARG A 330 7.19 18.33 -19.89
C ARG A 330 5.81 18.12 -19.30
N TRP A 331 5.38 19.05 -18.45
CA TRP A 331 4.08 19.04 -17.79
C TRP A 331 3.29 20.26 -18.25
N SER A 332 2.09 20.05 -18.75
CA SER A 332 1.19 21.15 -19.10
C SER A 332 -0.19 21.00 -18.50
N ARG A 333 -0.77 22.13 -18.11
CA ARG A 333 -2.12 22.26 -17.60
C ARG A 333 -2.79 23.40 -18.36
N ARG A 334 -3.89 23.10 -19.05
CA ARG A 334 -4.65 24.05 -19.85
C ARG A 334 -6.09 24.08 -19.36
N VAL A 335 -6.61 25.27 -19.06
CA VAL A 335 -7.96 25.45 -18.55
C VAL A 335 -8.64 26.70 -19.10
N PRO A 336 -9.98 26.71 -19.16
CA PRO A 336 -10.75 27.93 -19.38
C PRO A 336 -10.57 28.95 -18.26
N ALA A 337 -10.81 30.22 -18.60
CA ALA A 337 -10.74 31.35 -17.68
C ALA A 337 -11.65 31.21 -16.44
N GLU A 338 -12.79 30.56 -16.62
CA GLU A 338 -13.79 30.29 -15.60
C GLU A 338 -13.47 29.08 -14.73
N SER A 339 -12.41 28.34 -15.04
CA SER A 339 -11.99 27.19 -14.25
C SER A 339 -11.58 27.62 -12.84
N PRO A 340 -11.91 26.85 -11.80
CA PRO A 340 -11.42 27.11 -10.44
C PRO A 340 -9.88 26.99 -10.34
N ASP A 341 -9.23 26.33 -11.31
CA ASP A 341 -7.77 26.22 -11.38
C ASP A 341 -7.11 27.45 -12.05
N ALA A 342 -7.90 28.33 -12.67
CA ALA A 342 -7.43 29.57 -13.28
C ALA A 342 -7.41 30.71 -12.23
N PRO A 343 -6.25 31.32 -11.91
CA PRO A 343 -6.22 32.42 -10.97
C PRO A 343 -6.97 33.64 -11.53
N SER A 344 -7.85 34.23 -10.71
CA SER A 344 -8.66 35.40 -11.09
C SER A 344 -7.91 36.73 -10.97
N SER A 345 -6.75 36.76 -10.29
CA SER A 345 -5.85 37.89 -10.18
C SER A 345 -4.40 37.44 -9.94
N TRP A 346 -3.47 38.40 -9.89
CA TRP A 346 -2.07 38.18 -9.51
C TRP A 346 -1.84 38.05 -7.99
N HIS A 347 -2.88 37.80 -7.21
CA HIS A 347 -2.76 37.62 -5.77
C HIS A 347 -1.83 36.45 -5.43
N ARG A 348 -0.78 36.72 -4.64
CA ARG A 348 0.29 35.74 -4.33
C ARG A 348 -0.24 34.42 -3.80
N GLY A 349 -1.27 34.44 -2.93
CA GLY A 349 -1.86 33.22 -2.37
C GLY A 349 -2.57 32.35 -3.41
N ALA A 350 -3.26 32.95 -4.38
CA ALA A 350 -3.96 32.21 -5.44
C ALA A 350 -2.96 31.55 -6.38
N LEU A 351 -1.93 32.30 -6.80
CA LEU A 351 -0.87 31.77 -7.64
C LEU A 351 -0.05 30.70 -6.92
N PHE A 352 0.23 30.86 -5.62
CA PHE A 352 0.91 29.85 -4.81
C PHE A 352 0.19 28.50 -4.88
N GLU A 353 -1.14 28.48 -4.70
CA GLU A 353 -1.89 27.23 -4.76
C GLU A 353 -1.76 26.56 -6.14
N THR A 354 -2.00 27.31 -7.22
CA THR A 354 -1.88 26.80 -8.59
C THR A 354 -0.50 26.23 -8.88
N LEU A 355 0.56 26.95 -8.50
CA LEU A 355 1.95 26.52 -8.70
C LEU A 355 2.30 25.31 -7.82
N HIS A 356 1.81 25.25 -6.59
CA HIS A 356 2.02 24.11 -5.71
C HIS A 356 1.43 22.83 -6.30
N HIS A 357 0.23 22.89 -6.90
CA HIS A 357 -0.34 21.75 -7.63
C HIS A 357 0.51 21.39 -8.87
N ALA A 358 0.96 22.38 -9.64
CA ALA A 358 1.72 22.16 -10.86
C ALA A 358 3.11 21.53 -10.63
N LEU A 359 3.73 21.79 -9.47
CA LEU A 359 5.08 21.33 -9.16
C LEU A 359 5.13 19.95 -8.51
N THR A 360 3.99 19.38 -8.11
CA THR A 360 3.91 18.03 -7.52
C THR A 360 4.56 16.96 -8.41
N LEU A 361 4.13 16.87 -9.68
CA LEU A 361 4.62 15.83 -10.60
C LEU A 361 6.09 16.03 -10.99
N PRO A 362 6.55 17.25 -11.36
CA PRO A 362 7.97 17.53 -11.57
C PRO A 362 8.86 17.13 -10.39
N CYS A 363 8.50 17.53 -9.16
CA CYS A 363 9.30 17.21 -7.98
C CYS A 363 9.30 15.71 -7.67
N ALA A 364 8.16 15.02 -7.80
CA ALA A 364 8.10 13.59 -7.60
C ALA A 364 8.95 12.80 -8.62
N ALA A 365 8.94 13.25 -9.87
CA ALA A 365 9.66 12.59 -10.95
C ALA A 365 11.18 12.85 -10.91
N ARG A 366 11.60 14.06 -10.54
CA ARG A 366 13.00 14.52 -10.71
C ARG A 366 13.69 14.94 -9.42
N GLY A 367 12.98 14.92 -8.30
CA GLY A 367 13.50 15.37 -7.00
C GLY A 367 13.38 16.89 -6.81
N PRO A 368 14.08 17.45 -5.80
CA PRO A 368 14.03 18.86 -5.46
C PRO A 368 14.42 19.76 -6.65
N VAL A 369 13.78 20.92 -6.76
CA VAL A 369 14.20 21.99 -7.68
C VAL A 369 15.41 22.71 -7.08
N GLU A 370 16.53 22.68 -7.79
CA GLU A 370 17.77 23.35 -7.41
C GLU A 370 17.82 24.77 -7.98
N GLU A 371 17.28 24.98 -9.19
CA GLU A 371 17.29 26.28 -9.87
C GLU A 371 16.09 26.45 -10.83
N VAL A 372 15.58 27.67 -10.91
CA VAL A 372 14.62 28.08 -11.95
C VAL A 372 15.43 28.69 -13.09
N LEU A 373 15.55 27.97 -14.21
CA LEU A 373 16.37 28.37 -15.36
C LEU A 373 15.74 29.53 -16.13
N SER A 374 14.40 29.53 -16.20
CA SER A 374 13.62 30.59 -16.81
C SER A 374 12.20 30.54 -16.26
N ALA A 375 11.59 31.71 -16.06
CA ALA A 375 10.17 31.86 -15.74
C ALA A 375 9.60 32.97 -16.63
N THR A 376 8.48 32.69 -17.29
CA THR A 376 7.76 33.65 -18.13
C THR A 376 6.29 33.67 -17.74
N PHE A 377 5.65 34.79 -18.02
CA PHE A 377 4.25 34.99 -17.70
C PHE A 377 3.56 35.88 -18.73
N GLU A 378 2.25 35.74 -18.82
CA GLU A 378 1.37 36.55 -19.65
C GLU A 378 0.12 36.95 -18.85
N GLY A 379 -0.49 38.07 -19.24
CA GLY A 379 -1.75 38.56 -18.69
C GLY A 379 -1.60 39.82 -17.83
N GLU A 380 -2.50 40.79 -18.04
CA GLU A 380 -2.43 42.10 -17.40
C GLU A 380 -3.09 42.09 -16.01
N ARG A 381 -4.41 41.85 -15.94
CA ARG A 381 -5.17 41.85 -14.68
C ARG A 381 -5.08 40.54 -13.89
N ARG A 382 -4.81 39.45 -14.58
CA ARG A 382 -4.67 38.09 -14.04
C ARG A 382 -3.68 37.32 -14.91
N PRO A 383 -3.05 36.25 -14.39
CA PRO A 383 -2.25 35.37 -15.24
C PRO A 383 -3.13 34.68 -16.29
N THR A 384 -2.75 34.82 -17.56
CA THR A 384 -3.30 34.01 -18.66
C THR A 384 -2.38 32.85 -18.99
N ARG A 385 -1.07 33.00 -18.79
CA ARG A 385 -0.10 31.92 -18.95
C ARG A 385 1.06 32.07 -17.98
N VAL A 386 1.56 30.94 -17.48
CA VAL A 386 2.82 30.84 -16.73
C VAL A 386 3.61 29.66 -17.27
N ALA A 387 4.85 29.88 -17.68
CA ALA A 387 5.74 28.82 -18.12
C ALA A 387 7.10 28.91 -17.43
N ALA A 388 7.72 27.77 -17.17
CA ALA A 388 9.05 27.75 -16.57
C ALA A 388 9.86 26.52 -16.96
N ARG A 389 11.19 26.67 -16.94
CA ARG A 389 12.14 25.57 -17.02
C ARG A 389 12.86 25.45 -15.69
N LEU A 390 12.90 24.24 -15.16
CA LEU A 390 13.37 23.96 -13.81
C LEU A 390 14.49 22.93 -13.87
N ARG A 391 15.61 23.22 -13.21
CA ARG A 391 16.65 22.23 -12.95
C ARG A 391 16.39 21.57 -11.61
N HIS A 392 16.32 20.25 -11.63
CA HIS A 392 16.18 19.41 -10.45
C HIS A 392 17.47 18.64 -10.19
N THR A 393 17.57 18.03 -9.01
CA THR A 393 18.68 17.11 -8.68
C THR A 393 18.82 15.98 -9.71
N ARG A 394 17.72 15.52 -10.32
CA ARG A 394 17.75 14.56 -11.43
C ARG A 394 17.13 15.14 -12.70
N GLY A 395 17.92 15.91 -13.46
CA GLY A 395 17.54 16.39 -14.78
C GLY A 395 16.67 17.66 -14.78
N GLU A 396 16.04 17.94 -15.92
CA GLU A 396 15.24 19.15 -16.13
C GLU A 396 13.76 18.84 -16.36
N THR A 397 12.92 19.81 -15.97
CA THR A 397 11.50 19.82 -16.34
C THR A 397 11.10 21.14 -16.97
N GLU A 398 10.05 21.08 -17.79
CA GLU A 398 9.34 22.25 -18.30
C GLU A 398 7.89 22.19 -17.81
N ILE A 399 7.39 23.32 -17.33
CA ILE A 399 5.98 23.50 -16.98
C ILE A 399 5.36 24.55 -17.90
N ASP A 400 4.15 24.30 -18.36
CA ASP A 400 3.35 25.22 -19.19
C ASP A 400 1.90 25.25 -18.70
N LEU A 401 1.53 26.36 -18.06
CA LEU A 401 0.21 26.57 -17.45
C LEU A 401 -0.53 27.62 -18.27
N ASP A 402 -1.59 27.22 -18.95
CA ASP A 402 -2.46 28.06 -19.77
C ASP A 402 -3.83 28.18 -19.08
N PHE A 403 -4.16 29.41 -18.65
CA PHE A 403 -5.37 29.73 -17.89
C PHE A 403 -6.43 30.45 -18.73
N ASP A 404 -6.29 30.43 -20.05
CA ASP A 404 -7.25 31.00 -21.01
C ASP A 404 -7.54 30.04 -22.18
N SER A 405 -7.33 28.75 -21.94
CA SER A 405 -7.50 27.71 -22.94
C SER A 405 -8.98 27.34 -23.11
N PRO A 406 -9.46 27.09 -24.34
CA PRO A 406 -10.86 26.65 -24.55
C PRO A 406 -11.13 25.21 -24.07
N VAL A 407 -10.12 24.50 -23.57
CA VAL A 407 -10.17 23.09 -23.19
C VAL A 407 -9.63 22.88 -21.79
N ASP A 408 -10.16 21.88 -21.08
CA ASP A 408 -9.65 21.42 -19.79
C ASP A 408 -8.77 20.16 -19.99
N VAL A 409 -7.46 20.40 -20.07
CA VAL A 409 -6.46 19.38 -20.38
C VAL A 409 -5.32 19.39 -19.36
N ALA A 410 -4.89 18.21 -18.96
CA ALA A 410 -3.63 17.98 -18.28
C ALA A 410 -2.79 17.00 -19.10
N GLN A 411 -1.52 17.28 -19.33
CA GLN A 411 -0.68 16.48 -20.22
C GLN A 411 0.74 16.38 -19.69
N LEU A 412 1.27 15.17 -19.68
CA LEU A 412 2.63 14.88 -19.24
C LEU A 412 3.35 14.10 -20.34
N PHE A 413 4.54 14.57 -20.73
CA PHE A 413 5.41 13.89 -21.67
C PHE A 413 6.74 13.53 -20.99
N SER A 414 7.18 12.27 -21.14
CA SER A 414 8.43 11.78 -20.56
C SER A 414 8.99 10.62 -21.38
N GLY A 415 10.16 10.82 -22.01
CA GLY A 415 10.89 9.77 -22.73
C GLY A 415 10.06 9.07 -23.81
N GLY A 416 9.37 9.86 -24.66
CA GLY A 416 8.54 9.34 -25.75
C GLY A 416 7.13 8.90 -25.34
N LEU A 417 6.86 8.74 -24.04
CA LEU A 417 5.51 8.50 -23.55
C LEU A 417 4.75 9.80 -23.38
N GLU A 418 3.47 9.74 -23.69
CA GLU A 418 2.51 10.78 -23.41
C GLU A 418 1.42 10.22 -22.49
N TRP A 419 1.08 10.96 -21.45
CA TRP A 419 -0.15 10.83 -20.71
C TRP A 419 -0.96 12.10 -20.90
N ARG A 420 -2.26 11.97 -21.17
CA ARG A 420 -3.16 13.10 -21.38
C ARG A 420 -4.49 12.82 -20.72
N ARG A 421 -4.99 13.79 -19.96
CA ARG A 421 -6.35 13.81 -19.42
C ARG A 421 -7.10 14.98 -20.00
N GLU A 422 -8.27 14.72 -20.56
CA GLU A 422 -9.18 15.73 -21.10
C GLU A 422 -10.57 15.50 -20.50
N GLY A 423 -10.97 16.40 -19.60
CA GLY A 423 -12.12 16.17 -18.72
C GLY A 423 -12.02 14.84 -17.96
N ARG A 424 -12.91 13.89 -18.29
CA ARG A 424 -12.97 12.54 -17.70
C ARG A 424 -12.19 11.47 -18.48
N SER A 425 -11.76 11.77 -19.71
CA SER A 425 -11.04 10.84 -20.57
C SER A 425 -9.56 10.88 -20.25
N ILE A 426 -8.91 9.71 -20.22
CA ILE A 426 -7.46 9.57 -20.09
C ILE A 426 -6.96 8.78 -21.29
N THR A 427 -5.88 9.26 -21.91
CA THR A 427 -5.13 8.52 -22.92
C THR A 427 -3.67 8.39 -22.51
N ARG A 428 -3.05 7.28 -22.93
CA ARG A 428 -1.61 7.04 -22.82
C ARG A 428 -1.09 6.62 -24.19
N GLU A 429 -0.10 7.34 -24.70
CA GLU A 429 0.44 7.15 -26.05
C GLU A 429 -0.66 7.19 -27.13
N GLY A 430 -1.66 8.05 -26.95
CA GLY A 430 -2.81 8.18 -27.85
C GLY A 430 -3.88 7.09 -27.71
N ALA A 431 -3.65 6.04 -26.93
CA ALA A 431 -4.65 5.00 -26.67
C ALA A 431 -5.49 5.31 -25.42
N PRO A 432 -6.80 5.02 -25.41
CA PRO A 432 -7.62 5.14 -24.21
C PRO A 432 -7.04 4.36 -23.03
N PHE A 433 -7.04 4.96 -21.85
CA PHE A 433 -6.64 4.34 -20.60
C PHE A 433 -7.85 4.23 -19.67
N GLU A 434 -8.15 3.02 -19.20
CA GLU A 434 -9.28 2.81 -18.30
C GLU A 434 -9.07 3.56 -16.98
N ARG A 435 -10.07 4.36 -16.63
CA ARG A 435 -10.07 5.09 -15.37
C ARG A 435 -10.45 4.14 -14.23
N GLY A 436 -9.59 4.02 -13.23
CA GLY A 436 -9.92 3.40 -11.94
C GLY A 436 -10.75 4.35 -11.06
N GLY A 437 -10.43 4.39 -9.76
CA GLY A 437 -11.02 5.34 -8.81
C GLY A 437 -10.61 6.80 -9.06
N ALA A 438 -11.23 7.72 -8.32
CA ALA A 438 -10.73 9.10 -8.24
C ALA A 438 -9.35 9.12 -7.56
N ALA A 439 -8.48 10.05 -7.94
CA ALA A 439 -7.12 10.13 -7.39
C ALA A 439 -7.11 10.27 -5.85
N GLU A 440 -8.07 10.99 -5.27
CA GLU A 440 -8.26 11.09 -3.82
C GLU A 440 -8.58 9.73 -3.18
N THR A 441 -9.43 8.92 -3.82
CA THR A 441 -9.79 7.58 -3.35
C THR A 441 -8.59 6.63 -3.42
N GLU A 442 -7.81 6.66 -4.50
CA GLU A 442 -6.59 5.86 -4.64
C GLU A 442 -5.50 6.27 -3.65
N MET A 443 -5.36 7.58 -3.39
CA MET A 443 -4.47 8.10 -2.33
C MET A 443 -4.87 7.56 -0.96
N LEU A 444 -6.16 7.58 -0.62
CA LEU A 444 -6.67 7.05 0.65
C LEU A 444 -6.47 5.53 0.76
N ARG A 445 -6.61 4.78 -0.34
CA ARG A 445 -6.28 3.33 -0.39
C ARG A 445 -4.81 3.07 -0.15
N ALA A 446 -3.92 3.82 -0.80
CA ALA A 446 -2.48 3.70 -0.60
C ALA A 446 -2.07 4.04 0.84
N PHE A 447 -2.68 5.09 1.41
CA PHE A 447 -2.49 5.46 2.81
C PHE A 447 -2.96 4.35 3.76
N GLN A 448 -4.17 3.84 3.59
CA GLN A 448 -4.73 2.72 4.36
C GLN A 448 -3.81 1.49 4.30
N HIS A 449 -3.42 1.07 3.10
CA HIS A 449 -2.53 -0.06 2.89
C HIS A 449 -1.21 0.10 3.66
N ALA A 450 -0.58 1.26 3.54
CA ALA A 450 0.70 1.50 4.18
C ALA A 450 0.59 1.48 5.72
N VAL A 451 -0.49 2.03 6.29
CA VAL A 451 -0.72 1.99 7.74
C VAL A 451 -0.94 0.56 8.24
N ILE A 452 -1.82 -0.20 7.59
CA ILE A 452 -2.14 -1.61 7.88
C ILE A 452 -0.86 -2.46 7.86
N HIS A 453 -0.09 -2.35 6.77
CA HIS A 453 1.07 -3.21 6.58
C HIS A 453 2.34 -2.70 7.28
N GLY A 454 2.28 -1.57 8.00
CA GLY A 454 3.44 -0.97 8.66
C GLY A 454 4.54 -0.57 7.67
N GLU A 455 4.14 -0.17 6.46
CA GLU A 455 5.05 0.28 5.40
C GLU A 455 5.42 1.75 5.59
N SER A 456 6.40 2.22 4.80
CA SER A 456 6.71 3.65 4.74
C SER A 456 5.54 4.45 4.14
N PRO A 457 5.41 5.76 4.48
CA PRO A 457 4.37 6.59 3.90
C PRO A 457 4.43 6.60 2.37
N PRO A 458 3.30 6.43 1.66
CA PRO A 458 3.29 6.33 0.20
C PRO A 458 3.73 7.64 -0.47
N VAL A 459 3.50 8.79 0.19
CA VAL A 459 4.01 10.10 -0.23
C VAL A 459 4.78 10.71 0.94
N PRO A 460 6.11 10.56 1.02
CA PRO A 460 6.87 10.98 2.18
C PRO A 460 6.84 12.50 2.38
N LEU A 461 6.93 12.94 3.63
CA LEU A 461 7.02 14.36 4.01
C LEU A 461 8.09 15.15 3.25
N ALA A 462 9.24 14.52 2.99
CA ALA A 462 10.33 15.13 2.23
C ALA A 462 9.87 15.66 0.86
N LEU A 463 9.03 14.91 0.14
CA LEU A 463 8.50 15.36 -1.15
C LEU A 463 7.57 16.57 -0.98
N GLY A 464 6.79 16.63 0.10
CA GLY A 464 5.95 17.79 0.41
C GLY A 464 6.79 19.06 0.67
N ILE A 465 7.92 18.91 1.36
CA ILE A 465 8.89 19.99 1.60
C ILE A 465 9.52 20.45 0.28
N ASP A 466 9.89 19.51 -0.60
CA ASP A 466 10.48 19.82 -1.89
C ASP A 466 9.52 20.60 -2.79
N VAL A 467 8.24 20.20 -2.85
CA VAL A 467 7.20 20.93 -3.59
C VAL A 467 7.02 22.33 -3.01
N LEU A 468 6.93 22.46 -1.68
CA LEU A 468 6.76 23.75 -1.01
C LEU A 468 7.91 24.72 -1.33
N ARG A 469 9.17 24.24 -1.30
CA ARG A 469 10.35 25.02 -1.65
C ARG A 469 10.37 25.38 -3.14
N ALA A 470 10.02 24.45 -4.02
CA ALA A 470 9.93 24.69 -5.45
C ALA A 470 8.90 25.77 -5.78
N THR A 471 7.74 25.76 -5.10
CA THR A 471 6.71 26.80 -5.26
C THR A 471 7.23 28.18 -4.87
N GLY A 472 7.93 28.29 -3.74
CA GLY A 472 8.56 29.53 -3.30
C GLY A 472 9.55 30.08 -4.33
N ARG A 473 10.48 29.24 -4.80
CA ARG A 473 11.48 29.60 -5.81
C ARG A 473 10.85 30.09 -7.11
N LEU A 474 9.80 29.41 -7.59
CA LEU A 474 9.14 29.82 -8.83
C LEU A 474 8.37 31.14 -8.68
N LEU A 475 7.73 31.38 -7.53
CA LEU A 475 7.10 32.66 -7.24
C LEU A 475 8.12 33.81 -7.21
N GLU A 476 9.30 33.58 -6.63
CA GLU A 476 10.40 34.55 -6.61
C GLU A 476 10.92 34.82 -8.03
N ALA A 477 11.17 33.79 -8.82
CA ALA A 477 11.60 33.94 -10.21
C ALA A 477 10.57 34.69 -11.08
N LEU A 478 9.27 34.49 -10.85
CA LEU A 478 8.22 35.25 -11.53
C LEU A 478 8.22 36.72 -11.11
N LEU A 479 8.45 37.02 -9.83
CA LEU A 479 8.59 38.39 -9.34
C LEU A 479 9.80 39.09 -9.97
N GLU A 480 10.94 38.41 -10.03
CA GLU A 480 12.17 38.89 -10.67
C GLU A 480 11.98 39.13 -12.18
N ALA A 481 11.17 38.29 -12.84
CA ALA A 481 10.78 38.48 -14.24
C ALA A 481 9.82 39.67 -14.45
N GLY A 482 9.30 40.28 -13.37
CA GLY A 482 8.42 41.44 -13.42
C GLY A 482 6.93 41.13 -13.33
N ALA A 483 6.54 39.92 -12.87
CA ALA A 483 5.13 39.60 -12.66
C ALA A 483 4.52 40.54 -11.60
N PRO A 484 3.32 41.10 -11.83
CA PRO A 484 2.71 42.09 -10.93
C PRO A 484 2.07 41.42 -9.71
N LEU A 485 2.86 40.68 -8.93
CA LEU A 485 2.38 39.94 -7.77
C LEU A 485 1.88 40.91 -6.68
N GLU A 486 0.60 40.80 -6.36
CA GLU A 486 0.01 41.57 -5.28
C GLU A 486 0.39 40.94 -3.91
N PRO A 487 0.69 41.75 -2.89
CA PRO A 487 0.85 41.25 -1.52
C PRO A 487 -0.41 40.51 -1.09
N GLY A 488 -0.25 39.40 -0.37
CA GLY A 488 -1.38 38.63 0.14
C GLY A 488 -1.07 37.99 1.49
N ASP A 489 -1.99 38.15 2.44
CA ASP A 489 -1.97 37.39 3.69
C ASP A 489 -2.39 35.94 3.43
N ARG A 490 -1.41 35.03 3.38
CA ARG A 490 -1.48 33.54 3.54
C ARG A 490 -2.46 32.73 2.63
N PRO A 491 -2.24 31.41 2.44
CA PRO A 491 -3.18 30.53 1.73
C PRO A 491 -4.52 30.34 2.49
N LYS A 492 -5.63 30.40 1.73
CA LYS A 492 -7.05 30.17 2.08
C LYS A 492 -7.54 30.54 3.49
N GLN A 493 -8.09 31.75 3.62
CA GLN A 493 -9.43 31.86 4.23
C GLN A 493 -10.44 31.33 3.22
N SER A 494 -11.21 30.31 3.60
CA SER A 494 -12.20 29.68 2.74
C SER A 494 -13.24 30.69 2.24
N SER A 495 -13.18 31.05 0.95
CA SER A 495 -14.37 31.53 0.26
C SER A 495 -15.35 30.36 0.21
N VAL A 496 -16.50 30.55 0.84
CA VAL A 496 -17.64 29.65 0.75
C VAL A 496 -18.14 29.68 -0.70
N HIS A 497 -17.65 28.78 -1.54
CA HIS A 497 -18.38 28.41 -2.75
C HIS A 497 -19.54 27.52 -2.32
N THR A 498 -20.72 28.12 -2.17
CA THR A 498 -21.99 27.39 -2.16
C THR A 498 -22.11 26.62 -3.47
N TYR A 499 -22.01 25.29 -3.40
CA TYR A 499 -22.47 24.42 -4.46
C TYR A 499 -23.98 24.61 -4.64
N PRO A 500 -24.50 24.73 -5.88
CA PRO A 500 -25.94 24.77 -6.08
C PRO A 500 -26.52 23.41 -5.71
N THR A 501 -27.38 23.39 -4.69
CA THR A 501 -28.21 22.23 -4.37
C THR A 501 -29.20 22.00 -5.51
N GLU A 502 -29.18 20.81 -6.10
CA GLU A 502 -30.24 20.34 -7.01
C GLU A 502 -31.59 20.39 -6.27
N GLY A 503 -32.38 21.41 -6.57
CA GLY A 503 -33.62 21.66 -5.85
C GLY A 503 -34.35 22.93 -6.29
N SER A 504 -34.45 23.16 -7.60
CA SER A 504 -35.39 24.15 -8.16
C SER A 504 -35.58 23.92 -9.66
N ARG A 505 -36.30 22.84 -10.00
CA ARG A 505 -37.13 22.86 -11.22
C ARG A 505 -38.54 23.24 -10.77
N ARG A 506 -38.96 24.45 -11.13
CA ARG A 506 -40.36 24.71 -11.47
C ARG A 506 -40.49 24.60 -12.97
#